data_AF-A0A645I2C9-F1
#
_entry.id   AF-A0A645I2C9-F1
#
_cell.length_a   1.000
_cell.length_b   1.000
_cell.length_c   1.000
_cell.angle_alpha   90.00
_cell.angle_beta   90.00
_cell.angle_gamma   90.00
#
_symmetry.space_group_name_H-M   'P 1'
#
loop_
_entity.id
_entity.type
_entity.pdbx_description
1 polymer ?
#
loop_
_entity_poly.entity_id
_entity_poly.type
_entity_poly.pdbx_seq_one_letter_code
_entity_poly.pdbx_strand_id
1 'polypeptide(L)'
;MGGVTGLSLIIHTHFNFLSVGFLLILINSILFIIAFFTLGPAFGAKSIYASLGLSGAIWFIQRLFPGMKPLTDDLFINLVFGMLVSSTGMSLVLYQNASTGGTDILAKILNKFLHVPIGRSLLFVDFFITILAGLTFGPRLGLYALLGVIMNGMIKP
;
A
#
# COMPACT_ATOMS: atom_id res chain seq x y z
N MET A 1 0.63 3.34 5.97
CA MET A 1 1.25 2.74 4.78
C MET A 1 1.00 1.24 4.86
N GLY A 2 -0.04 0.78 4.18
CA GLY A 2 -0.63 -0.55 4.37
C GLY A 2 -0.07 -1.57 3.40
N GLY A 3 0.06 -2.80 3.88
CA GLY A 3 0.11 -3.96 3.02
C GLY A 3 1.50 -4.51 2.73
N VAL A 4 1.88 -4.58 1.45
CA VAL A 4 3.13 -5.24 1.02
C VAL A 4 4.35 -4.60 1.67
N THR A 5 4.35 -3.28 1.87
CA THR A 5 5.40 -2.58 2.62
C THR A 5 5.45 -3.01 4.08
N GLY A 6 4.29 -3.18 4.73
CA GLY A 6 4.20 -3.71 6.10
C GLY A 6 4.69 -5.15 6.19
N LEU A 7 4.30 -6.00 5.24
CA LEU A 7 4.81 -7.38 5.10
C LEU A 7 6.33 -7.40 4.92
N SER A 8 6.89 -6.58 4.04
CA SER A 8 8.33 -6.49 3.83
C SER A 8 9.07 -6.04 5.10
N LEU A 9 8.50 -5.12 5.88
CA LEU A 9 9.03 -4.68 7.17
C LEU A 9 9.04 -5.83 8.20
N ILE A 10 7.95 -6.60 8.32
CA ILE A 10 7.86 -7.76 9.22
C ILE A 10 8.88 -8.83 8.83
N ILE A 11 8.98 -9.15 7.54
CA ILE A 11 9.92 -10.16 7.03
C ILE A 11 11.35 -9.70 7.30
N HIS A 12 11.67 -8.42 7.05
CA HIS A 12 12.99 -7.85 7.33
C HIS A 12 13.37 -7.98 8.81
N THR A 13 12.44 -7.70 9.74
CA THR A 13 12.72 -7.81 11.18
C THR A 13 13.04 -9.24 11.64
N HIS A 14 12.54 -10.26 10.94
CA HIS A 14 12.87 -11.67 11.24
C HIS A 14 14.08 -12.16 10.43
N PHE A 15 14.28 -11.64 9.23
CA PHE A 15 15.35 -12.01 8.30
C PHE A 15 16.21 -10.79 7.98
N ASN A 16 17.09 -10.46 8.93
CA ASN A 16 17.94 -9.26 8.94
C ASN A 16 18.90 -9.13 7.74
N PHE A 17 19.02 -10.16 6.89
CA PHE A 17 19.89 -10.17 5.71
C PHE A 17 19.23 -9.62 4.44
N LEU A 18 17.91 -9.41 4.42
CA LEU A 18 17.19 -8.92 3.25
C LEU A 18 16.83 -7.44 3.42
N SER A 19 17.20 -6.57 2.48
CA SER A 19 16.78 -5.17 2.54
C SER A 19 15.27 -5.05 2.27
N VAL A 20 14.60 -4.12 2.96
CA VAL A 20 13.17 -3.84 2.73
C VAL A 20 12.88 -3.49 1.27
N GLY A 21 13.79 -2.75 0.62
CA GLY A 21 13.68 -2.41 -0.80
C GLY A 21 13.72 -3.64 -1.71
N PHE A 22 14.59 -4.61 -1.44
CA PHE A 22 14.64 -5.86 -2.18
C PHE A 22 13.36 -6.68 -2.00
N LEU A 23 12.87 -6.81 -0.76
CA LEU A 23 11.62 -7.51 -0.46
C LEU A 23 10.41 -6.89 -1.16
N LEU A 24 10.34 -5.56 -1.19
CA LEU A 24 9.28 -4.83 -1.88
C LEU A 24 9.29 -5.13 -3.38
N ILE A 25 10.46 -5.09 -4.02
CA ILE A 25 10.59 -5.40 -5.45
C ILE A 25 10.22 -6.85 -5.71
N LEU A 26 10.72 -7.79 -4.90
CA LEU A 26 10.44 -9.21 -5.05
C LEU A 26 8.93 -9.50 -4.93
N ILE A 27 8.28 -9.06 -3.84
CA ILE A 27 6.86 -9.33 -3.60
C ILE A 27 6.01 -8.65 -4.67
N ASN A 28 6.26 -7.36 -4.97
CA ASN A 28 5.48 -6.68 -6.02
C ASN A 28 5.68 -7.33 -7.38
N SER A 29 6.88 -7.78 -7.74
CA SER A 29 7.13 -8.44 -9.02
C SER A 29 6.31 -9.73 -9.14
N ILE A 30 6.28 -10.54 -8.09
CA ILE A 30 5.44 -11.75 -8.02
C ILE A 30 3.97 -11.38 -8.16
N LEU A 31 3.49 -10.36 -7.44
CA LEU A 31 2.11 -9.90 -7.52
C LEU A 31 1.76 -9.37 -8.92
N PHE A 32 2.65 -8.63 -9.57
CA PHE A 32 2.45 -8.13 -10.93
C PHE A 32 2.38 -9.27 -11.94
N ILE A 33 3.22 -10.30 -11.81
CA ILE A 33 3.17 -11.49 -12.66
C ILE A 33 1.81 -12.18 -12.49
N ILE A 34 1.39 -12.44 -11.24
CA ILE A 34 0.09 -13.06 -10.96
C ILE A 34 -1.05 -12.18 -11.49
N ALA A 35 -1.00 -10.86 -11.29
CA ALA A 35 -2.00 -9.92 -11.79
C ALA A 35 -2.07 -9.91 -13.31
N PHE A 36 -0.94 -10.02 -14.00
CA PHE A 36 -0.91 -10.07 -15.46
C PHE A 36 -1.67 -11.28 -15.99
N PHE A 37 -1.47 -12.46 -15.38
CA PHE A 37 -2.17 -13.68 -15.76
C PHE A 37 -3.64 -13.71 -15.28
N THR A 38 -3.92 -13.18 -14.09
CA THR A 38 -5.26 -13.27 -13.48
C THR A 38 -6.16 -12.11 -13.88
N LEU A 39 -5.72 -10.86 -13.80
CA LEU A 39 -6.51 -9.65 -14.07
C LEU A 39 -6.38 -9.16 -15.52
N GLY A 40 -5.37 -9.65 -16.25
CA GLY A 40 -5.15 -9.39 -17.67
C GLY A 40 -4.15 -8.27 -17.96
N PRO A 41 -3.65 -8.20 -19.20
CA PRO A 41 -2.57 -7.29 -19.59
C PRO A 41 -2.96 -5.81 -19.51
N ALA A 42 -4.22 -5.47 -19.76
CA ALA A 42 -4.71 -4.10 -19.68
C ALA A 42 -4.62 -3.52 -18.25
N PHE A 43 -4.94 -4.34 -17.24
CA PHE A 43 -4.78 -3.95 -15.83
C PHE A 43 -3.30 -3.79 -15.48
N GLY A 44 -2.45 -4.76 -15.88
CA GLY A 44 -1.02 -4.73 -15.64
C GLY A 44 -0.35 -3.48 -16.22
N ALA A 45 -0.61 -3.16 -17.50
CA ALA A 45 -0.04 -2.00 -18.18
C ALA A 45 -0.45 -0.67 -17.51
N LYS A 46 -1.74 -0.49 -17.20
CA LYS A 46 -2.23 0.70 -16.48
C LYS A 46 -1.61 0.83 -15.09
N SER A 47 -1.42 -0.29 -14.39
CA SER A 47 -0.84 -0.31 -13.05
C SER A 47 0.66 -0.02 -13.05
N ILE A 48 1.39 -0.52 -14.06
CA ILE A 48 2.80 -0.13 -14.28
C ILE A 48 2.89 1.37 -14.56
N TYR A 49 2.04 1.90 -15.44
CA TYR A 49 2.01 3.34 -15.72
C TYR A 49 1.70 4.18 -14.47
N ALA A 50 0.68 3.79 -13.69
CA ALA A 50 0.34 4.47 -12.44
C ALA A 50 1.46 4.40 -11.40
N SER A 51 2.09 3.23 -11.24
CA SER A 51 3.22 3.03 -10.32
C SER A 51 4.42 3.88 -10.72
N LEU A 52 4.81 3.88 -12.00
CA LEU A 52 5.93 4.69 -12.50
C LEU A 52 5.63 6.18 -12.41
N GLY A 53 4.40 6.59 -12.72
CA GLY A 53 3.96 7.98 -12.56
C GLY A 53 4.03 8.46 -11.11
N LEU A 54 3.56 7.65 -10.17
CA LEU A 54 3.66 7.94 -8.74
C LEU A 54 5.12 8.03 -8.28
N SER A 55 5.96 7.05 -8.64
CA SER A 55 7.38 7.05 -8.29
C SER A 55 8.11 8.25 -8.89
N GLY A 56 7.83 8.61 -10.14
CA GLY A 56 8.38 9.78 -10.82
C GLY A 56 7.97 11.09 -10.15
N ALA A 57 6.69 11.21 -9.76
CA ALA A 57 6.19 12.37 -9.03
C ALA A 57 6.87 12.51 -7.66
N ILE A 58 7.01 11.42 -6.91
CA ILE A 58 7.73 11.42 -5.62
C ILE A 58 9.19 11.84 -5.83
N TRP A 59 9.89 11.26 -6.81
CA TRP A 59 11.28 11.60 -7.10
C TRP A 59 11.46 13.07 -7.48
N PHE A 60 10.56 13.60 -8.32
CA PHE A 60 10.58 15.00 -8.73
C PHE A 60 10.35 15.96 -7.56
N ILE A 61 9.37 15.68 -6.69
CA ILE A 61 9.09 16.47 -5.49
C ILE A 61 10.29 16.43 -4.53
N GLN A 62 10.88 15.25 -4.29
CA GLN A 62 12.06 15.12 -3.44
C GLN A 62 13.27 15.90 -3.98
N ARG A 63 13.42 15.98 -5.30
CA ARG A 63 14.51 16.73 -5.94
C ARG A 63 14.30 18.25 -5.83
N LEU A 64 13.06 18.71 -5.94
CA LEU A 64 12.71 20.13 -5.81
C LEU A 64 12.73 20.63 -4.37
N PHE A 65 12.30 19.79 -3.42
CA PHE A 65 12.22 20.13 -1.99
C PHE A 65 13.04 19.13 -1.15
N PRO A 66 14.39 19.16 -1.27
CA PRO A 66 15.24 18.29 -0.49
C PRO A 66 15.10 18.61 1.00
N GLY A 67 14.76 17.60 1.81
CA GLY A 67 14.69 17.74 3.27
C GLY A 67 13.36 18.24 3.82
N MET A 68 12.25 18.10 3.09
CA MET A 68 10.91 18.30 3.66
C MET A 68 10.73 17.46 4.93
N LYS A 69 10.56 18.15 6.05
CA LYS A 69 10.20 17.54 7.32
C LYS A 69 8.70 17.29 7.39
N PRO A 70 8.24 16.40 8.27
CA PRO A 70 6.82 16.29 8.58
C PRO A 70 6.26 17.67 8.92
N LEU A 71 5.02 17.93 8.52
CA LEU A 71 4.34 19.21 8.79
C LEU A 71 4.19 19.48 10.30
N THR A 72 4.24 18.44 11.12
CA THR A 72 4.07 18.48 12.56
C THR A 72 4.85 17.33 13.19
N ASP A 73 5.30 17.48 14.44
CA ASP A 73 6.00 16.41 15.17
C ASP A 73 5.05 15.33 15.74
N ASP A 74 3.75 15.61 15.74
CA ASP A 74 2.70 14.67 16.14
C ASP A 74 2.42 13.63 15.03
N LEU A 75 2.72 12.37 15.35
CA LEU A 75 2.48 11.21 14.49
C LEU A 75 1.00 11.04 14.12
N PHE A 76 0.07 11.35 15.03
CA PHE A 76 -1.36 11.19 14.80
C PHE A 76 -1.85 12.14 13.71
N ILE A 77 -1.47 13.42 13.80
CA ILE A 77 -1.86 14.45 12.81
C ILE A 77 -1.30 14.09 11.44
N ASN A 78 -0.02 13.75 11.37
CA ASN A 78 0.62 13.33 10.11
C ASN A 78 -0.08 12.11 9.49
N LEU A 79 -0.47 11.15 10.32
CA LEU A 79 -1.18 9.96 9.87
C LEU A 79 -2.56 10.33 9.33
N VAL A 80 -3.37 11.11 10.05
CA VAL A 80 -4.72 11.48 9.62
C VAL A 80 -4.70 12.19 8.27
N PHE A 81 -3.91 13.26 8.12
CA PHE A 81 -3.85 14.02 6.87
C PHE A 81 -3.18 13.24 5.74
N GLY A 82 -2.11 12.51 6.04
CA GLY A 82 -1.44 11.65 5.05
C GLY A 82 -2.38 10.56 4.52
N MET A 83 -3.19 9.96 5.39
CA MET A 83 -4.16 8.94 5.01
C MET A 83 -5.33 9.51 4.20
N LEU A 84 -5.86 10.67 4.56
CA LEU A 84 -6.93 11.35 3.79
C LEU A 84 -6.51 11.61 2.34
N VAL A 85 -5.34 12.24 2.15
CA VAL A 85 -4.84 12.59 0.81
C VAL A 85 -4.48 11.34 0.00
N SER A 86 -3.72 10.42 0.60
CA SER A 86 -3.26 9.22 -0.12
C SER A 86 -4.40 8.27 -0.49
N SER A 87 -5.38 8.05 0.40
CA SER A 87 -6.51 7.16 0.12
C SER A 87 -7.46 7.73 -0.94
N THR A 88 -7.62 9.05 -1.00
CA THR A 88 -8.41 9.71 -2.05
C THR A 88 -7.76 9.50 -3.41
N GLY A 89 -6.44 9.74 -3.52
CA GLY A 89 -5.68 9.46 -4.75
C GLY A 89 -5.74 7.99 -5.16
N MET A 90 -5.58 7.08 -4.18
CA MET A 90 -5.68 5.64 -4.42
C MET A 90 -7.05 5.23 -4.97
N SER A 91 -8.14 5.80 -4.44
CA SER A 91 -9.50 5.51 -4.87
C SER A 91 -9.73 5.87 -6.34
N LEU A 92 -9.16 6.99 -6.80
CA LEU A 92 -9.22 7.40 -8.21
C LEU A 92 -8.47 6.40 -9.12
N VAL A 93 -7.31 5.91 -8.69
CA VAL A 93 -6.53 4.92 -9.45
C VAL A 93 -7.29 3.60 -9.56
N LEU A 94 -7.86 3.13 -8.44
CA LEU A 94 -8.66 1.90 -8.41
C LEU A 94 -9.92 2.01 -9.28
N TYR A 95 -10.57 3.17 -9.30
CA TYR A 95 -11.74 3.46 -10.14
C TYR A 95 -11.42 3.35 -11.63
N GLN A 96 -10.21 3.76 -12.05
CA GLN A 96 -9.74 3.60 -13.44
C GLN A 96 -9.27 2.18 -13.80
N ASN A 97 -9.54 1.22 -12.92
CA ASN A 97 -9.05 -0.14 -13.03
C ASN A 97 -7.52 -0.22 -13.13
N ALA A 98 -6.81 0.55 -12.33
CA ALA A 98 -5.36 0.49 -12.17
C ALA A 98 -5.00 0.25 -10.70
N SER A 99 -3.71 0.05 -10.42
CA SER A 99 -3.15 -0.07 -9.09
C SER A 99 -1.79 0.60 -9.06
N THR A 100 -1.43 1.22 -7.94
CA THR A 100 -0.08 1.76 -7.73
C THR A 100 0.92 0.70 -7.24
N GLY A 101 0.53 -0.59 -7.24
CA GLY A 101 1.29 -1.68 -6.65
C GLY A 101 0.89 -1.99 -5.21
N GLY A 102 1.48 -3.02 -4.60
CA GLY A 102 1.23 -3.40 -3.22
C GLY A 102 -0.04 -4.23 -3.01
N THR A 103 -0.75 -4.00 -1.89
CA THR A 103 -1.94 -4.79 -1.51
C THR A 103 -3.16 -4.54 -2.37
N ASP A 104 -3.20 -3.46 -3.14
CA ASP A 104 -4.23 -3.21 -4.15
C ASP A 104 -4.33 -4.34 -5.18
N ILE A 105 -3.18 -4.91 -5.56
CA ILE A 105 -3.13 -6.03 -6.49
C ILE A 105 -3.79 -7.26 -5.85
N LEU A 106 -3.40 -7.58 -4.61
CA LEU A 106 -3.96 -8.70 -3.84
C LEU A 106 -5.46 -8.55 -3.66
N ALA A 107 -5.91 -7.37 -3.28
CA ALA A 107 -7.33 -7.12 -3.06
C ALA A 107 -8.14 -7.19 -4.35
N LYS A 108 -7.57 -6.77 -5.48
CA LYS A 108 -8.26 -6.89 -6.77
C LYS A 108 -8.31 -8.31 -7.29
N ILE A 109 -7.26 -9.10 -7.07
CA ILE A 109 -7.28 -10.54 -7.28
C ILE A 109 -8.40 -11.17 -6.44
N LEU A 110 -8.48 -10.80 -5.15
CA LEU A 110 -9.51 -11.30 -4.24
C LEU A 110 -10.93 -10.89 -4.70
N ASN A 111 -11.12 -9.65 -5.15
CA ASN A 111 -12.37 -9.18 -5.76
C ASN A 111 -12.76 -10.01 -6.99
N LYS A 112 -11.79 -10.35 -7.86
CA LYS A 112 -12.05 -11.18 -9.04
C LYS A 112 -12.48 -12.61 -8.70
N PHE A 113 -11.89 -13.22 -7.67
CA PHE A 113 -12.22 -14.61 -7.30
C PHE A 113 -13.44 -14.71 -6.37
N LEU A 114 -13.55 -13.83 -5.38
CA LEU A 114 -14.61 -13.89 -4.36
C LEU A 114 -15.81 -12.98 -4.67
N HIS A 115 -15.75 -12.15 -5.71
CA HIS A 115 -16.80 -11.17 -6.07
C HIS A 115 -17.17 -10.19 -4.94
N VAL A 116 -16.27 -10.03 -3.96
CA VAL A 116 -16.41 -9.09 -2.83
C VAL A 116 -15.97 -7.70 -3.30
N PRO A 117 -16.66 -6.61 -2.91
CA PRO A 117 -16.26 -5.24 -3.26
C PRO A 117 -14.78 -4.94 -2.97
N ILE A 118 -14.12 -4.22 -3.88
CA ILE A 118 -12.67 -4.02 -3.82
C ILE A 118 -12.20 -3.33 -2.53
N GLY A 119 -12.95 -2.36 -2.00
CA GLY A 119 -12.67 -1.72 -0.72
C GLY A 119 -12.73 -2.69 0.47
N ARG A 120 -13.68 -3.63 0.47
CA ARG A 120 -13.74 -4.68 1.51
C ARG A 120 -12.60 -5.67 1.40
N SER A 121 -12.24 -6.07 0.18
CA SER A 121 -11.07 -6.92 -0.07
C SER A 121 -9.77 -6.24 0.39
N LEU A 122 -9.63 -4.94 0.12
CA LEU A 122 -8.50 -4.14 0.57
C LEU A 122 -8.42 -4.07 2.09
N LEU A 123 -9.54 -3.74 2.73
CA LEU A 123 -9.66 -3.69 4.17
C LEU A 123 -9.24 -5.01 4.81
N PHE A 124 -9.73 -6.13 4.29
CA PHE A 124 -9.43 -7.45 4.84
C PHE A 124 -7.93 -7.76 4.76
N VAL A 125 -7.31 -7.53 3.60
CA VAL A 125 -5.88 -7.79 3.38
C VAL A 125 -5.01 -6.87 4.25
N ASP A 126 -5.30 -5.56 4.26
CA ASP A 126 -4.52 -4.59 5.03
C ASP A 126 -4.71 -4.78 6.54
N PHE A 127 -5.90 -5.15 7.00
CA PHE A 127 -6.19 -5.44 8.40
C PHE A 127 -5.38 -6.64 8.91
N PHE A 128 -5.35 -7.74 8.14
CA PHE A 128 -4.58 -8.93 8.50
C PHE A 128 -3.09 -8.62 8.63
N ILE A 129 -2.53 -7.92 7.64
CA ILE A 129 -1.13 -7.51 7.64
C ILE A 129 -0.82 -6.56 8.80
N THR A 130 -1.76 -5.69 9.15
CA THR A 130 -1.58 -4.71 10.21
C THR A 130 -1.60 -5.34 11.60
N ILE A 131 -2.42 -6.36 11.83
CA ILE A 131 -2.35 -7.16 13.07
C ILE A 131 -0.98 -7.82 13.20
N LEU A 132 -0.49 -8.44 12.13
CA LEU A 132 0.86 -9.02 12.10
C LEU A 132 1.92 -7.95 12.41
N ALA A 133 1.83 -6.77 11.80
CA ALA A 133 2.75 -5.67 12.07
C ALA A 133 2.69 -5.19 13.54
N GLY A 134 1.49 -5.12 14.14
CA GLY A 134 1.34 -4.74 15.54
C GLY A 134 1.97 -5.73 16.52
N LEU A 135 1.92 -7.03 16.20
CA LEU A 135 2.60 -8.06 16.98
C LEU A 135 4.13 -7.96 16.89
N THR A 136 4.66 -7.54 15.74
CA THR A 136 6.11 -7.43 15.51
C THR A 136 6.71 -6.11 16.02
N PHE A 137 6.05 -4.97 15.78
CA PHE A 137 6.57 -3.63 16.09
C PHE A 137 6.08 -3.05 17.43
N GLY A 138 5.25 -3.80 18.14
CA GLY A 138 4.70 -3.41 19.44
C GLY A 138 3.38 -2.63 19.36
N PRO A 139 2.70 -2.47 20.50
CA PRO A 139 1.30 -2.04 20.56
C PRO A 139 1.10 -0.60 20.06
N ARG A 140 2.04 0.32 20.33
CA ARG A 140 1.91 1.72 19.91
C ARG A 140 1.86 1.84 18.39
N LEU A 141 2.82 1.27 17.67
CA LEU A 141 2.88 1.32 16.21
C LEU A 141 1.76 0.49 15.58
N GLY A 142 1.40 -0.65 16.20
CA GLY A 142 0.26 -1.47 15.79
C GLY A 142 -1.07 -0.72 15.82
N LEU A 143 -1.35 0.02 16.91
CA LEU A 143 -2.58 0.81 17.03
C LEU A 143 -2.66 1.94 16.01
N TYR A 144 -1.55 2.65 15.75
CA TYR A 144 -1.51 3.67 14.69
C TYR A 144 -1.73 3.05 13.30
N ALA A 145 -1.12 1.89 13.04
CA ALA A 145 -1.32 1.19 11.77
C ALA A 145 -2.78 0.73 11.62
N LEU A 146 -3.40 0.18 12.68
CA LEU A 146 -4.82 -0.21 12.69
C LEU A 146 -5.73 0.99 12.41
N LEU A 147 -5.48 2.12 13.09
CA LEU A 147 -6.22 3.36 12.87
C LEU A 147 -6.10 3.82 11.41
N GLY A 148 -4.89 3.75 10.84
CA GLY A 148 -4.66 4.00 9.42
C GLY A 148 -5.49 3.08 8.52
N VAL A 149 -5.52 1.77 8.77
CA VAL A 149 -6.32 0.84 7.95
C VAL A 149 -7.82 1.15 8.02
N ILE A 150 -8.34 1.42 9.21
CA ILE A 150 -9.76 1.77 9.40
C ILE A 150 -10.10 3.03 8.60
N MET A 151 -9.28 4.09 8.73
CA MET A 151 -9.45 5.33 7.96
C MET A 151 -9.38 5.08 6.45
N ASN A 152 -8.43 4.26 6.00
CA ASN A 152 -8.28 3.91 4.59
C ASN A 152 -9.54 3.22 4.04
N GLY A 153 -10.12 2.32 4.83
CA GLY A 153 -11.34 1.59 4.47
C GLY A 153 -12.60 2.43 4.37
N MET A 154 -12.70 3.51 5.15
CA MET A 154 -13.86 4.40 5.10
C MET A 154 -13.87 5.27 3.83
N ILE A 155 -12.70 5.50 3.23
CA ILE A 155 -12.54 6.42 2.09
C ILE A 155 -12.56 5.67 0.77
N LYS A 156 -12.10 4.41 0.75
CA LYS A 156 -12.05 3.58 -0.46
C LYS A 156 -13.44 2.98 -0.79
N PRO A 157 -13.77 2.88 -2.09
CA PRO A 157 -15.07 2.41 -2.57
C PRO A 157 -15.32 0.91 -2.37
#